data_AF-A0A1J0VW29-F1
#
_entry.id   AF-A0A1J0VW29-F1
#
_cell.length_a   1.000
_cell.length_b   1.000
_cell.length_c   1.000
_cell.angle_alpha   90.00
_cell.angle_beta   90.00
_cell.angle_gamma   90.00
#
_symmetry.space_group_name_H-M   'P 1'
#
loop_
_entity.id
_entity.type
_entity.pdbx_description
1 polymer ?
#
loop_
_entity_poly.entity_id
_entity_poly.type
_entity_poly.pdbx_seq_one_letter_code
_entity_poly.pdbx_strand_id
1 'polypeptide(L)'
;MTTNADTPAGTRQRGLAKMSEVYGWDFADGPGDHFAVTADHLFADIWSRPALTVRERRLLLLGALTAQGNLDVAEIQIGAALRNGELSEEQLREIALFLCHYVGWPAGTKLDGTVGKVIAQERKAARRGDDRQRGTAE
;
A
#
# COMPACT_ATOMS: atom_id res chain seq x y z
N MET A 1 1.26 -29.24 -19.33
CA MET A 1 2.66 -28.90 -19.04
C MET A 1 2.64 -27.74 -18.06
N THR A 2 2.97 -27.98 -16.79
CA THR A 2 3.14 -26.90 -15.80
C THR A 2 4.35 -26.09 -16.17
N THR A 3 4.18 -24.78 -16.30
CA THR A 3 5.30 -23.86 -16.53
C THR A 3 6.09 -23.71 -15.23
N ASN A 4 7.33 -23.22 -15.30
CA ASN A 4 8.14 -22.99 -14.10
C ASN A 4 7.43 -22.04 -13.08
N ALA A 5 6.52 -21.20 -13.58
CA ALA A 5 5.68 -20.29 -12.81
C ALA A 5 4.57 -20.98 -11.99
N ASP A 6 4.26 -22.25 -12.27
CA ASP A 6 3.21 -23.04 -11.58
C ASP A 6 3.77 -23.91 -10.44
N THR A 7 5.08 -23.83 -10.18
CA THR A 7 5.73 -24.49 -9.04
C THR A 7 5.57 -23.67 -7.77
N PRO A 8 5.59 -24.28 -6.56
CA PRO A 8 5.51 -23.53 -5.30
C PRO A 8 6.57 -22.43 -5.17
N ALA A 9 7.81 -22.70 -5.61
CA ALA A 9 8.88 -21.72 -5.64
C ALA A 9 8.62 -20.57 -6.64
N GLY A 10 8.09 -20.89 -7.82
CA GLY A 10 7.67 -19.90 -8.82
C GLY A 10 6.50 -19.03 -8.33
N THR A 11 5.54 -19.61 -7.61
CA THR A 11 4.44 -18.88 -6.97
C THR A 11 4.96 -17.90 -5.92
N ARG A 12 5.88 -18.34 -5.03
CA ARG A 12 6.52 -17.47 -4.02
C ARG A 12 7.21 -16.28 -4.65
N GLN A 13 8.02 -16.51 -5.68
CA GLN A 13 8.75 -15.45 -6.36
C GLN A 13 7.79 -14.41 -6.99
N ARG A 14 6.74 -14.86 -7.68
CA ARG A 14 5.71 -13.97 -8.25
C ARG A 14 5.00 -13.17 -7.16
N GLY A 15 4.69 -13.81 -6.04
CA GLY A 15 4.07 -13.19 -4.87
C GLY A 15 4.90 -12.04 -4.32
N LEU A 16 6.19 -12.30 -4.06
CA LEU A 16 7.14 -11.29 -3.58
C LEU A 16 7.31 -10.14 -4.58
N ALA A 17 7.38 -10.45 -5.88
CA ALA A 17 7.47 -9.43 -6.92
C ALA A 17 6.22 -8.53 -6.93
N LYS A 18 5.02 -9.11 -6.91
CA LYS A 18 3.78 -8.32 -6.86
C LYS A 18 3.65 -7.55 -5.54
N MET A 19 4.03 -8.12 -4.41
CA MET A 19 4.04 -7.44 -3.12
C MET A 19 4.94 -6.20 -3.14
N SER A 20 6.14 -6.34 -3.72
CA SER A 20 7.10 -5.23 -3.87
C SER A 20 6.56 -4.12 -4.76
N GLU A 21 5.92 -4.47 -5.88
CA GLU A 21 5.21 -3.53 -6.75
C GLU A 21 4.11 -2.76 -6.00
N VAL A 22 3.27 -3.47 -5.22
CA VAL A 22 2.13 -2.86 -4.50
C VAL A 22 2.57 -1.88 -3.41
N TYR A 23 3.70 -2.12 -2.76
CA TYR A 23 4.15 -1.27 -1.64
C TYR A 23 5.25 -0.26 -2.01
N GLY A 24 5.89 -0.44 -3.16
CA GLY A 24 6.92 0.47 -3.66
C GLY A 24 8.28 0.29 -3.01
N TRP A 25 8.57 -0.90 -2.46
CA TRP A 25 9.88 -1.25 -1.92
C TRP A 25 10.12 -2.76 -2.07
N ASP A 26 11.38 -3.19 -2.04
CA ASP A 26 11.73 -4.59 -2.20
C ASP A 26 11.41 -5.40 -0.94
N PHE A 27 10.63 -6.48 -1.10
CA PHE A 27 10.39 -7.46 -0.04
C PHE A 27 11.35 -8.65 -0.15
N ALA A 28 12.06 -8.92 0.93
CA ALA A 28 12.75 -10.19 1.12
C ALA A 28 11.74 -11.31 1.47
N ASP A 29 12.09 -12.55 1.14
CA ASP A 29 11.30 -13.71 1.58
C ASP A 29 11.35 -13.86 3.11
N GLY A 30 10.25 -14.31 3.69
CA GLY A 30 10.01 -14.37 5.13
C GLY A 30 9.50 -15.74 5.58
N PRO A 31 9.81 -16.15 6.83
CA PRO A 31 9.33 -17.42 7.37
C PRO A 31 7.85 -17.34 7.82
N GLY A 32 7.22 -18.52 7.92
CA GLY A 32 5.93 -18.70 8.59
C GLY A 32 4.70 -18.64 7.68
N ASP A 33 3.63 -19.29 8.13
CA ASP A 33 2.44 -19.54 7.31
C ASP A 33 1.71 -18.25 6.91
N HIS A 34 1.65 -17.25 7.80
CA HIS A 34 1.02 -15.98 7.47
C HIS A 34 1.73 -15.24 6.34
N PHE A 35 3.06 -15.25 6.36
CA PHE A 35 3.85 -14.65 5.28
C PHE A 35 3.70 -15.45 3.99
N ALA A 36 3.77 -16.78 4.08
CA ALA A 36 3.59 -17.67 2.94
C ALA A 36 2.24 -17.45 2.25
N VAL A 37 1.12 -17.45 2.99
CA VAL A 37 -0.22 -17.21 2.41
C VAL A 37 -0.33 -15.80 1.82
N THR A 38 0.31 -14.80 2.45
CA THR A 38 0.34 -13.42 1.94
C THR A 38 1.07 -13.36 0.60
N ALA A 39 2.27 -13.91 0.48
CA ALA A 39 3.01 -13.91 -0.77
C ALA A 39 2.34 -14.82 -1.82
N ASP A 40 2.12 -16.08 -1.47
CA ASP A 40 1.80 -17.17 -2.41
C ASP A 40 0.35 -17.14 -2.92
N HIS A 41 -0.56 -16.52 -2.16
CA HIS A 41 -1.97 -16.45 -2.53
C HIS A 41 -2.44 -15.00 -2.69
N LEU A 42 -2.32 -14.17 -1.65
CA LEU A 42 -2.83 -12.81 -1.72
C LEU A 42 -2.14 -12.00 -2.84
N PHE A 43 -0.81 -12.01 -2.91
CA PHE A 43 -0.09 -11.25 -3.94
C PHE A 43 0.09 -12.02 -5.26
N ALA A 44 0.45 -13.31 -5.22
CA ALA A 44 0.67 -14.08 -6.44
C ALA A 44 -0.60 -14.39 -7.24
N ASP A 45 -1.79 -14.34 -6.61
CA ASP A 45 -3.10 -14.48 -7.27
C ASP A 45 -3.95 -13.20 -7.13
N ILE A 46 -4.51 -12.91 -5.95
CA ILE A 46 -5.61 -11.94 -5.79
C ILE A 46 -5.25 -10.52 -6.29
N TRP A 47 -4.09 -10.00 -5.90
CA TRP A 47 -3.59 -8.69 -6.38
C TRP A 47 -3.11 -8.72 -7.83
N SER A 48 -2.77 -9.90 -8.36
CA SER A 48 -2.28 -10.08 -9.73
C SER A 48 -3.39 -10.28 -10.76
N ARG A 49 -4.65 -10.45 -10.35
CA ARG A 49 -5.79 -10.58 -11.29
C ARG A 49 -5.97 -9.31 -12.14
N PRO A 50 -6.25 -9.42 -13.44
CA PRO A 50 -6.19 -8.28 -14.36
C PRO A 50 -7.43 -7.38 -14.34
N ALA A 51 -8.53 -7.80 -13.71
CA ALA A 51 -9.82 -7.11 -13.82
C ALA A 51 -9.85 -5.72 -13.12
N LEU A 52 -8.93 -5.48 -12.19
CA LEU A 52 -8.75 -4.19 -11.53
C LEU A 52 -7.27 -3.82 -11.57
N THR A 53 -6.99 -2.53 -11.52
CA THR A 53 -5.67 -1.96 -11.30
C THR A 53 -5.30 -1.99 -9.81
N VAL A 54 -4.05 -1.68 -9.49
CA VAL A 54 -3.59 -1.51 -8.10
C VAL A 54 -4.31 -0.33 -7.44
N ARG A 55 -4.46 0.80 -8.17
CA ARG A 55 -5.19 1.99 -7.71
C ARG A 55 -6.64 1.66 -7.35
N GLU A 56 -7.36 0.95 -8.20
CA GLU A 56 -8.76 0.59 -7.94
C GLU A 56 -8.92 -0.32 -6.72
N ARG A 57 -8.03 -1.32 -6.57
CA ARG A 57 -7.98 -2.14 -5.34
C ARG A 57 -7.70 -1.31 -4.11
N ARG A 58 -6.81 -0.31 -4.23
CA ARG A 58 -6.45 0.56 -3.12
C ARG A 58 -7.61 1.42 -2.65
N LEU A 59 -8.40 1.95 -3.59
CA LEU A 59 -9.63 2.67 -3.25
C LEU A 59 -10.60 1.80 -2.45
N LEU A 60 -10.85 0.57 -2.91
CA LEU A 60 -11.71 -0.39 -2.20
C LEU A 60 -11.17 -0.74 -0.82
N LEU A 61 -9.87 -1.05 -0.74
CA LEU A 61 -9.22 -1.44 0.50
C LEU A 61 -9.23 -0.31 1.53
N LEU A 62 -8.93 0.93 1.13
CA LEU A 62 -8.97 2.09 2.04
C LEU A 62 -10.39 2.34 2.57
N GLY A 63 -11.42 2.20 1.75
CA GLY A 63 -12.82 2.26 2.19
C GLY A 63 -13.14 1.18 3.23
N ALA A 64 -12.76 -0.07 2.95
CA ALA A 64 -12.99 -1.20 3.85
C ALA A 64 -12.23 -1.06 5.18
N LEU A 65 -10.96 -0.68 5.14
CA LEU A 65 -10.14 -0.46 6.34
C LEU A 65 -10.70 0.67 7.21
N THR A 66 -11.16 1.76 6.58
CA THR A 66 -11.78 2.87 7.30
C THR A 66 -13.08 2.44 7.97
N ALA A 67 -13.95 1.72 7.26
CA ALA A 67 -15.21 1.21 7.81
C ALA A 67 -14.99 0.26 9.00
N GLN A 68 -13.89 -0.51 8.99
CA GLN A 68 -13.51 -1.43 10.07
C GLN A 68 -12.72 -0.75 11.21
N GLY A 69 -12.32 0.52 11.06
CA GLY A 69 -11.47 1.21 12.02
C GLY A 69 -10.00 0.78 12.01
N ASN A 70 -9.55 0.06 10.98
CA ASN A 70 -8.20 -0.49 10.84
C ASN A 70 -7.20 0.54 10.29
N LEU A 71 -7.03 1.66 11.01
CA LEU A 71 -6.25 2.80 10.53
C LEU A 71 -4.75 2.55 10.47
N ASP A 72 -4.20 1.67 11.31
CA ASP A 72 -2.78 1.29 11.27
C ASP A 72 -2.43 0.62 9.92
N VAL A 73 -3.36 -0.17 9.38
CA VAL A 73 -3.20 -0.79 8.05
C VAL A 73 -3.45 0.24 6.96
N ALA A 74 -4.43 1.15 7.14
CA ALA A 74 -4.69 2.22 6.19
C ALA A 74 -3.48 3.15 6.02
N GLU A 75 -2.77 3.46 7.11
CA GLU A 75 -1.53 4.26 7.11
C GLU A 75 -0.49 3.67 6.14
N ILE A 76 -0.26 2.35 6.20
CA ILE A 76 0.67 1.65 5.32
C ILE A 76 0.21 1.76 3.85
N GLN A 77 -1.09 1.56 3.59
CA GLN A 77 -1.66 1.63 2.24
C GLN A 77 -1.57 3.04 1.64
N ILE A 78 -1.81 4.08 2.45
CA ILE A 78 -1.73 5.49 2.06
C ILE A 78 -0.29 5.83 1.66
N GLY A 79 0.70 5.44 2.47
CA GLY A 79 2.11 5.70 2.16
C GLY A 79 2.53 5.05 0.85
N ALA A 80 2.13 3.79 0.64
CA ALA A 80 2.39 3.10 -0.62
C ALA A 80 1.67 3.75 -1.82
N ALA A 81 0.43 4.20 -1.63
CA ALA A 81 -0.30 4.92 -2.68
C ALA A 81 0.43 6.17 -3.16
N LEU A 82 0.97 6.95 -2.21
CA LEU A 82 1.69 8.19 -2.48
C LEU A 82 3.02 7.92 -3.18
N ARG A 83 3.84 7.00 -2.65
CA ARG A 83 5.16 6.70 -3.24
C ARG A 83 5.06 6.09 -4.63
N ASN A 84 4.04 5.27 -4.88
CA ASN A 84 3.79 4.70 -6.20
C ASN A 84 3.08 5.66 -7.17
N GLY A 85 2.66 6.84 -6.71
CA GLY A 85 1.90 7.80 -7.53
C GLY A 85 0.49 7.32 -7.89
N GLU A 86 -0.04 6.34 -7.16
CA GLU A 86 -1.36 5.79 -7.42
C GLU A 86 -2.48 6.71 -6.98
N LEU A 87 -2.27 7.51 -5.93
CA LEU A 87 -3.21 8.52 -5.44
C LEU A 87 -2.44 9.78 -5.03
N SER A 88 -2.98 10.96 -5.35
CA SER A 88 -2.44 12.23 -4.88
C SER A 88 -2.88 12.53 -3.44
N GLU A 89 -2.19 13.47 -2.78
CA GLU A 89 -2.60 13.99 -1.47
C GLU A 89 -4.05 14.49 -1.48
N GLU A 90 -4.43 15.24 -2.52
CA GLU A 90 -5.80 15.76 -2.71
C GLU A 90 -6.83 14.64 -2.83
N GLN A 91 -6.54 13.61 -3.63
CA GLN A 91 -7.43 12.46 -3.80
C GLN A 91 -7.65 11.71 -2.49
N LEU A 92 -6.61 11.56 -1.67
CA LEU A 92 -6.71 10.91 -0.36
C LEU A 92 -7.58 11.70 0.63
N ARG A 93 -7.45 13.03 0.62
CA ARG A 93 -8.29 13.94 1.42
C ARG A 93 -9.75 13.86 0.97
N GLU A 94 -9.99 13.85 -0.34
CA GLU A 94 -11.34 13.72 -0.91
C GLU A 94 -12.00 12.38 -0.52
N ILE A 95 -11.25 11.28 -0.55
CA ILE A 95 -11.74 9.97 -0.09
C ILE A 95 -12.16 10.03 1.38
N ALA A 96 -11.33 10.64 2.25
CA ALA A 96 -11.65 10.75 3.67
C ALA A 96 -12.91 11.60 3.92
N LEU A 97 -13.06 12.71 3.19
CA LEU A 97 -14.24 13.56 3.23
C LEU A 97 -15.50 12.82 2.76
N PHE A 98 -15.42 12.13 1.63
CA PHE A 98 -16.53 11.33 1.10
C PHE A 98 -16.96 10.24 2.09
N LEU A 99 -15.99 9.57 2.71
CA LEU A 99 -16.24 8.51 3.69
C LEU A 99 -16.95 9.01 4.97
N CYS A 100 -16.82 10.29 5.34
CA CYS A 100 -17.62 10.86 6.43
C CYS A 100 -19.14 10.66 6.23
N HIS A 101 -19.61 10.60 4.98
CA HIS A 101 -21.03 10.41 4.66
C HIS A 101 -21.49 8.94 4.67
N TYR A 102 -20.60 8.00 4.33
CA TYR A 102 -20.99 6.59 4.12
C TYR A 102 -20.51 5.64 5.21
N VAL A 103 -19.45 5.98 5.92
CA VAL A 103 -18.93 5.20 7.07
C VAL A 103 -18.97 6.00 8.38
N GLY A 104 -19.54 7.20 8.34
CA GLY A 104 -19.76 8.08 9.47
C GLY A 104 -18.63 9.08 9.70
N TRP A 105 -19.01 10.27 10.19
CA TRP A 105 -18.10 11.39 10.43
C TRP A 105 -16.88 11.04 11.30
N PRO A 106 -17.02 10.26 12.40
CA PRO A 106 -15.87 9.89 13.22
C PRO A 106 -14.85 9.01 12.49
N ALA A 107 -15.28 8.14 11.57
CA ALA A 107 -14.37 7.27 10.85
C ALA A 107 -13.64 8.02 9.73
N GLY A 108 -14.38 8.80 8.92
CA GLY A 108 -13.79 9.61 7.85
C GLY A 108 -12.80 10.66 8.36
N THR A 109 -13.12 11.37 9.46
CA THR A 109 -12.18 12.34 10.06
C THR A 109 -10.92 11.69 10.65
N LYS A 110 -11.00 10.47 11.18
CA LYS A 110 -9.80 9.73 11.61
C LYS A 110 -8.93 9.30 10.43
N LEU A 111 -9.55 8.90 9.31
CA LEU A 111 -8.82 8.64 8.07
C LEU A 111 -8.12 9.92 7.58
N ASP A 112 -8.80 11.07 7.60
CA ASP A 112 -8.21 12.35 7.22
C ASP A 112 -6.99 12.72 8.09
N GLY A 113 -7.09 12.52 9.40
CA GLY A 113 -5.95 12.67 10.32
C GLY A 113 -4.78 11.75 9.97
N THR A 114 -5.07 10.50 9.59
CA THR A 114 -4.07 9.52 9.15
C THR A 114 -3.41 9.94 7.84
N VAL A 115 -4.18 10.42 6.86
CA VAL A 115 -3.67 10.99 5.60
C VAL A 115 -2.71 12.15 5.90
N GLY A 116 -3.10 13.08 6.78
CA GLY A 116 -2.24 14.18 7.18
C GLY A 116 -0.94 13.75 7.84
N LYS A 117 -0.99 12.74 8.72
CA LYS A 117 0.18 12.14 9.35
C LYS A 117 1.15 11.58 8.31
N VAL A 118 0.67 10.78 7.35
CA VAL A 118 1.52 10.16 6.33
C VAL A 118 2.15 11.20 5.40
N ILE A 119 1.37 12.18 4.94
CA ILE A 119 1.90 13.27 4.09
C ILE A 119 3.05 14.00 4.79
N ALA A 120 2.90 14.30 6.09
CA ALA A 120 3.95 14.95 6.86
C ALA A 120 5.21 14.08 6.98
N GLN A 121 5.04 12.76 7.17
CA GLN A 121 6.15 11.81 7.22
C GLN A 121 6.91 11.74 5.89
N GLU A 122 6.19 11.61 4.76
CA GLU A 122 6.77 11.53 3.42
C GLU A 122 7.55 12.82 3.07
N ARG A 123 6.98 13.99 3.37
CA ARG A 123 7.68 15.28 3.18
C ARG A 123 8.94 15.40 4.04
N LYS A 124 8.91 14.89 5.27
CA LYS A 124 10.08 14.87 6.16
C LYS A 124 11.15 13.90 5.64
N ALA A 125 10.75 12.75 5.10
CA ALA A 125 11.66 11.78 4.50
C ALA A 125 12.35 12.35 3.26
N ALA A 126 11.60 13.00 2.36
CA ALA A 126 12.14 13.65 1.17
C ALA A 126 13.21 14.70 1.52
N ARG A 127 12.93 15.61 2.47
CA ARG A 127 13.90 16.62 2.93
C ARG A 127 15.19 16.01 3.48
N ARG A 128 15.07 14.93 4.26
CA ARG A 128 16.24 14.21 4.81
C ARG A 128 17.06 13.51 3.73
N GLY A 129 16.44 13.09 2.62
CA GLY A 129 17.14 12.55 1.46
C GLY A 129 17.98 13.60 0.77
N ASP A 130 17.39 14.77 0.49
CA ASP A 130 18.06 15.91 -0.13
C ASP A 130 19.27 16.39 0.70
N ASP A 131 19.10 16.52 2.02
CA ASP A 131 20.16 16.96 2.93
C ASP A 131 21.35 15.99 2.94
N ARG A 132 21.09 14.67 2.87
CA ARG A 132 22.14 13.65 2.80
C ARG A 132 22.88 13.68 1.47
N GLN A 133 22.18 13.84 0.36
CA GLN A 133 22.81 13.92 -0.97
C GLN A 133 23.67 15.18 -1.12
N ARG A 134 23.26 16.31 -0.51
CA ARG A 134 24.07 17.54 -0.49
C ARG A 134 25.33 17.40 0.36
N GLY A 135 25.25 16.77 1.53
CA GLY A 135 26.42 16.58 2.42
C GLY A 135 27.45 15.56 1.94
N THR A 136 27.11 14.69 0.97
CA THR A 136 28.07 13.75 0.35
C THR A 136 28.79 14.30 -0.89
N ALA A 137 28.40 15.51 -1.33
CA ALA A 137 28.96 16.17 -2.52
C ALA A 137 30.06 17.20 -2.18
N GLU A 138 30.42 17.33 -0.89
CA GLU A 138 31.55 18.14 -0.36
C GLU A 138 32.68 17.22 0.12
#